data_AF-A0AAF1B0Z4-F1
#
_entry.id   AF-A0AAF1B0Z4-F1
#
_cell.length_a   1.000
_cell.length_b   1.000
_cell.length_c   1.000
_cell.angle_alpha   90.00
_cell.angle_beta   90.00
_cell.angle_gamma   90.00
#
_symmetry.space_group_name_H-M   'P 1'
#
loop_
_entity.id
_entity.type
_entity.pdbx_description
1 polymer ?
#
loop_
_entity_poly.entity_id
_entity_poly.type
_entity_poly.pdbx_seq_one_letter_code
_entity_poly.pdbx_strand_id
1 'polypeptide(L)' 'MCLDQLQTVKIKGIQYSRFVQNFIKLLLASSPSLKVISLSCNTKITSLEDKLKIKRDLRKIHRLSLDAQVIWC' A
#
# COMPACT_ATOMS: atom_id res chain seq x y z
N MET A 1 -19.01 6.99 -4.49
CA MET A 1 -18.49 5.76 -3.85
C MET A 1 -17.98 6.12 -2.45
N CYS A 2 -17.93 5.18 -1.50
CA CYS A 2 -17.62 5.49 -0.09
C CYS A 2 -16.18 6.00 0.16
N LEU A 3 -15.27 5.87 -0.82
CA LEU A 3 -13.84 6.16 -0.66
C LEU A 3 -13.35 7.38 -1.45
N ASP A 4 -14.24 8.14 -2.08
CA ASP A 4 -13.87 9.20 -3.04
C ASP A 4 -13.04 10.32 -2.41
N GLN A 5 -13.16 10.52 -1.10
CA GLN A 5 -12.42 11.53 -0.34
C GLN A 5 -11.25 10.96 0.47
N LEU A 6 -10.99 9.66 0.39
CA LEU A 6 -9.95 9.02 1.19
C LEU A 6 -8.56 9.40 0.67
N GLN A 7 -7.85 10.28 1.38
CA GLN A 7 -6.54 10.79 0.95
C GLN A 7 -5.35 10.04 1.57
N THR A 8 -5.48 9.53 2.80
CA THR A 8 -4.35 8.93 3.53
C THR A 8 -4.79 7.70 4.29
N VAL A 9 -4.00 6.63 4.16
CA VAL A 9 -4.16 5.38 4.91
C VAL A 9 -2.85 5.06 5.61
N LYS A 10 -2.93 4.76 6.91
CA LYS A 10 -1.77 4.30 7.70
C LYS A 10 -2.09 2.92 8.26
N ILE A 11 -1.29 1.92 7.87
CA ILE A 11 -1.44 0.55 8.35
C ILE A 11 -0.20 0.21 9.18
N LYS A 12 -0.41 -0.08 10.47
CA LYS A 12 0.65 -0.38 11.43
C LYS A 12 0.64 -1.84 11.85
N GLY A 13 1.81 -2.34 12.25
CA GLY A 13 1.95 -3.69 12.78
C GLY A 13 1.71 -4.79 11.75
N ILE A 14 1.82 -4.51 10.46
CA ILE A 14 1.48 -5.49 9.43
C ILE A 14 2.56 -6.58 9.33
N GLN A 15 2.14 -7.80 9.04
CA GLN A 15 2.99 -8.81 8.41
C GLN A 15 2.64 -8.82 6.92
N TYR A 16 3.62 -8.53 6.05
CA TYR A 16 3.34 -8.48 4.62
C TYR A 16 2.86 -9.85 4.13
N SER A 17 1.69 -9.86 3.52
CA SER A 17 1.04 -11.06 3.01
C SER A 17 0.24 -10.72 1.76
N ARG A 18 -0.22 -11.76 1.04
CA ARG A 18 -1.12 -11.58 -0.10
C ARG A 18 -2.39 -10.80 0.27
N PHE A 19 -2.89 -10.94 1.50
CA PHE A 19 -4.06 -10.21 1.97
C PHE A 19 -3.81 -8.71 2.06
N VAL A 20 -2.69 -8.31 2.66
CA VAL A 20 -2.26 -6.90 2.73
C VAL A 20 -2.09 -6.32 1.33
N GLN A 21 -1.48 -7.08 0.42
CA GLN A 21 -1.30 -6.67 -0.96
C GLN A 21 -2.64 -6.45 -1.69
N ASN A 22 -3.59 -7.36 -1.52
CA ASN A 22 -4.93 -7.23 -2.12
C ASN A 22 -5.71 -6.05 -1.53
N PHE A 23 -5.57 -5.81 -0.23
CA PHE A 23 -6.17 -4.64 0.41
C PHE A 23 -5.62 -3.33 -0.17
N ILE A 24 -4.30 -3.22 -0.35
CA ILE A 24 -3.66 -2.07 -0.99
C ILE A 24 -4.16 -1.88 -2.43
N LYS A 25 -4.28 -2.97 -3.20
CA LYS A 25 -4.85 -2.91 -4.57
C LYS A 25 -6.26 -2.35 -4.55
N LEU A 26 -7.11 -2.83 -3.64
CA LEU A 26 -8.49 -2.39 -3.53
C LEU A 26 -8.57 -0.90 -3.19
N LEU A 27 -7.74 -0.42 -2.26
CA LEU A 27 -7.67 1.02 -1.92
C LEU A 27 -7.24 1.87 -3.12
N LEU A 28 -6.18 1.46 -3.83
CA LEU A 28 -5.67 2.17 -5.01
C LEU A 28 -6.67 2.19 -6.17
N ALA A 29 -7.47 1.13 -6.31
CA ALA A 29 -8.50 1.00 -7.34
C ALA A 29 -9.84 1.64 -6.97
N SER A 30 -10.05 2.07 -5.71
CA SER A 30 -11.35 2.57 -5.24
C SER A 30 -11.33 4.03 -4.80
N SER A 31 -10.15 4.63 -4.55
CA SER A 31 -10.05 6.04 -4.14
C SER A 31 -9.28 6.88 -5.16
N PRO A 32 -9.97 7.75 -5.92
CA PRO A 32 -9.32 8.70 -6.84
C PRO A 32 -8.56 9.83 -6.11
N SER A 33 -8.91 10.12 -4.86
CA SER A 33 -8.24 11.17 -4.06
C SER A 33 -7.06 10.65 -3.22
N LEU A 34 -6.72 9.37 -3.33
CA LEU A 34 -5.71 8.74 -2.50
C LEU A 34 -4.32 9.31 -2.80
N LYS A 35 -3.65 9.84 -1.78
CA LYS A 35 -2.29 10.41 -1.89
C LYS A 35 -1.25 9.49 -1.28
N VAL A 36 -1.54 8.92 -0.11
CA VAL A 36 -0.54 8.15 0.65
C VAL A 36 -1.14 6.90 1.29
N ILE A 37 -0.48 5.76 1.10
CA ILE A 37 -0.60 4.57 1.94
C ILE A 37 0.73 4.37 2.65
N SER A 38 0.77 4.56 3.96
CA SER A 38 1.95 4.30 4.80
C SER A 38 1.80 2.94 5.47
N LEU A 39 2.81 2.09 5.28
CA LEU A 39 2.88 0.73 5.78
C LEU A 39 4.01 0.62 6.79
N SER A 40 3.72 0.14 7.99
CA SER A 40 4.75 -0.12 9.01
C SER A 40 4.59 -1.51 9.60
N CYS A 41 5.71 -2.23 9.73
CA CYS A 41 5.71 -3.62 10.16
C CYS A 41 6.01 -3.78 11.64
N ASN A 42 5.31 -4.72 12.27
CA ASN A 42 5.73 -5.28 13.56
C ASN A 42 6.85 -6.28 13.24
N THR A 43 8.09 -5.80 13.24
CA THR A 43 9.31 -6.59 13.54
C THR A 43 9.29 -8.05 13.03
N LYS A 44 9.51 -8.28 11.72
CA LYS A 44 9.99 -9.54 11.12
C LYS A 44 10.15 -9.49 9.57
N ILE A 45 10.34 -8.33 8.95
CA ILE A 45 10.81 -8.31 7.56
C ILE A 45 12.32 -8.57 7.60
N THR A 46 12.69 -9.84 7.53
CA THR A 46 14.04 -10.32 7.81
C THR A 46 15.02 -10.09 6.66
N SER A 47 14.58 -9.69 5.46
CA SER A 47 15.48 -9.47 4.32
C SER A 47 15.18 -8.19 3.54
N LEU A 48 16.23 -7.51 3.08
CA LEU A 48 16.15 -6.38 2.14
C LEU A 48 15.49 -6.81 0.82
N GLU A 49 15.67 -8.06 0.41
CA GLU A 49 15.08 -8.63 -0.81
C GLU A 49 13.55 -8.63 -0.77
N ASP A 50 12.96 -9.00 0.37
CA ASP A 50 11.50 -8.97 0.52
C ASP A 50 10.97 -7.55 0.37
N LYS A 51 11.63 -6.55 0.98
CA LYS A 51 11.26 -5.13 0.82
C LYS A 51 11.32 -4.68 -0.64
N LEU A 52 12.35 -5.09 -1.37
CA LEU A 52 12.53 -4.74 -2.79
C LEU A 52 11.48 -5.44 -3.67
N LYS A 53 11.19 -6.71 -3.42
CA LYS A 53 10.15 -7.47 -4.12
C LYS A 53 8.78 -6.83 -3.93
N ILE A 54 8.44 -6.48 -2.69
CA ILE A 54 7.22 -5.77 -2.35
C ILE A 54 7.13 -4.43 -3.09
N LYS A 55 8.20 -3.63 -3.07
CA LYS A 55 8.23 -2.34 -3.77
C LYS A 55 8.03 -2.50 -5.28
N ARG A 56 8.60 -3.54 -5.90
CA ARG A 56 8.39 -3.85 -7.32
C ARG A 56 6.95 -4.25 -7.61
N ASP A 57 6.36 -5.10 -6.77
CA ASP A 57 4.98 -5.54 -6.93
C ASP A 57 4.00 -4.37 -6.80
N LEU A 58 4.22 -3.49 -5.83
CA LEU A 58 3.40 -2.30 -5.60
C LEU A 58 3.49 -1.29 -6.75
N ARG A 59 4.64 -1.20 -7.45
CA ARG A 59 4.79 -0.35 -8.63
C ARG A 59 3.91 -0.78 -9.80
N LYS A 60 3.60 -2.07 -9.91
CA LYS A 60 2.80 -2.64 -11.00
C LYS A 60 1.28 -2.50 -10.78
N ILE A 61 0.85 -2.04 -9.61
CA ILE A 61 -0.57 -1.94 -9.28
C ILE A 61 -1.17 -0.72 -9.99
N HIS A 62 -2.28 -0.94 -10.69
CA HIS A 62 -3.09 0.11 -11.29
C HIS A 62 -3.68 1.01 -10.21
N ARG A 63 -3.69 2.33 -10.45
CA ARG A 63 -4.10 3.35 -9.48
C ARG A 63 -5.10 4.28 -10.16
N LEU A 64 -6.19 4.62 -9.47
CA LEU A 64 -7.09 5.67 -9.92
C LEU A 64 -6.46 7.06 -9.74
N SER A 65 -5.70 7.25 -8.65
CA SER A 65 -4.95 8.47 -8.39
C SER A 65 -3.52 8.33 -8.89
N LEU A 66 -3.09 9.23 -9.78
CA LEU A 66 -1.70 9.29 -10.26
C LEU A 66 -0.73 9.70 -9.13
N ASP A 67 -1.22 10.46 -8.16
CA ASP A 67 -0.44 10.98 -7.03
C ASP A 67 -0.35 9.98 -5.86
N ALA A 68 -1.08 8.86 -5.92
CA ALA A 68 -1.06 7.84 -4.87
C ALA A 68 0.33 7.21 -4.74
N GLN A 69 0.92 7.34 -3.56
CA GLN A 69 2.19 6.73 -3.19
C GLN A 69 1.99 5.67 -2.10
N VAL A 70 2.70 4.56 -2.24
CA VAL A 70 2.80 3.54 -1.19
C VAL A 70 4.19 3.64 -0.57
N ILE A 71 4.23 3.99 0.71
CA ILE A 71 5.46 4.26 1.46
C ILE A 71 5.62 3.16 2.52
N TRP A 72 6.83 2.63 2.61
CA TRP A 72 7.23 1.71 3.67
C TRP A 72 7.98 2.47 4.75
N CYS A 73 7.42 2.52 5.95
CA CYS A 73 7.99 3.16 7.14
C CYS A 73 8.57 2.12 8.10
#